data_AF-A0AA35LJ56-F1
#
_entry.id   AF-A0AA35LJ56-F1
#
_cell.length_a   1.000
_cell.length_b   1.000
_cell.length_c   1.000
_cell.angle_alpha   90.00
_cell.angle_beta   90.00
_cell.angle_gamma   90.00
#
_symmetry.space_group_name_H-M   'P 1'
#
loop_
_entity.id
_entity.type
_entity.pdbx_description
1 polymer ?
#
loop_
_entity_poly.entity_id
_entity_poly.type
_entity_poly.pdbx_seq_one_letter_code
_entity_poly.pdbx_strand_id
1 'polypeptide(L)'
;MAIRLNLVFLNGTFPRYTGEFTHLGPASNSVIDYLLISANLAVNVLSFQVENQHFSDHLPIVTTLSLFRYQKDYKHSVPLETSSATKI
;
A
#
# COMPACT_ATOMS: atom_id res chain seq x y z
N MET A 1 -20.26 -16.20 5.01
CA MET A 1 -18.86 -16.66 4.86
C MET A 1 -18.00 -15.42 4.68
N ALA A 2 -17.15 -15.08 5.66
CA ALA A 2 -16.30 -13.90 5.59
C ALA A 2 -14.96 -14.28 4.94
N ILE A 3 -14.61 -13.61 3.84
CA ILE A 3 -13.28 -13.75 3.23
C ILE A 3 -12.32 -12.97 4.11
N ARG A 4 -11.43 -13.66 4.83
CA ARG A 4 -10.30 -13.02 5.53
C ARG A 4 -9.16 -12.85 4.54
N LEU A 5 -9.03 -11.64 4.00
CA LEU A 5 -7.85 -11.27 3.23
C LEU A 5 -6.69 -11.00 4.21
N ASN A 6 -5.57 -11.70 4.02
CA ASN A 6 -4.37 -11.52 4.84
C ASN A 6 -3.62 -10.26 4.37
N LEU A 7 -4.13 -9.09 4.76
CA LEU A 7 -3.64 -7.77 4.34
C LEU A 7 -2.90 -7.05 5.48
N VAL A 8 -1.89 -6.30 5.10
CA VAL A 8 -1.13 -5.37 5.93
C VAL A 8 -1.49 -3.95 5.49
N PHE A 9 -1.73 -3.07 6.46
CA PHE A 9 -2.11 -1.68 6.22
C PHE A 9 -0.90 -0.78 6.46
N LEU A 10 -0.30 -0.28 5.39
CA LEU A 10 0.63 0.85 5.47
C LEU A 10 -0.18 2.10 5.84
N ASN A 11 0.43 2.98 6.65
CA ASN A 11 -0.21 4.10 7.35
C ASN A 11 -1.18 3.74 8.49
N GLY A 12 -0.90 2.69 9.28
CA GLY A 12 -1.74 2.39 10.44
C GLY A 12 -1.32 1.19 11.29
N THR A 13 -0.63 0.20 10.71
CA THR A 13 -0.22 -1.00 11.47
C THR A 13 1.19 -1.52 11.15
N PHE A 14 1.87 -0.96 10.15
CA PHE A 14 3.15 -1.48 9.66
C PHE A 14 4.22 -0.38 9.52
N PRO A 15 5.46 -0.59 10.00
CA PRO A 15 5.96 -1.71 10.82
C PRO A 15 5.83 -1.47 12.34
N ARG A 16 4.79 -0.74 12.82
CA ARG A 16 4.48 -0.31 14.22
C ARG A 16 4.49 1.22 14.43
N TYR A 17 3.97 1.98 13.47
CA TYR A 17 3.70 3.41 13.69
C TYR A 17 2.19 3.63 13.80
N THR A 18 1.79 4.50 14.73
CA THR A 18 0.48 5.15 14.66
C THR A 18 0.42 5.85 13.30
N GLY A 19 -0.61 5.58 12.50
CA GLY A 19 -0.73 6.17 11.17
C GLY A 19 -0.58 7.69 11.20
N GLU A 20 -0.04 8.24 10.12
CA GLU A 20 0.17 9.66 9.92
C GLU A 20 -1.06 10.28 9.24
N PHE A 21 -1.37 11.52 9.62
CA PHE A 21 -2.50 12.23 9.05
C PHE A 21 -2.28 12.46 7.57
N THR A 22 -3.24 12.02 6.77
CA THR A 22 -3.25 12.26 5.34
C THR A 22 -4.29 13.29 4.96
N HIS A 23 -5.48 13.25 5.57
CA HIS A 23 -6.50 14.28 5.36
C HIS A 23 -6.38 15.42 6.38
N LEU A 24 -6.33 16.65 5.88
CA LEU A 24 -6.16 17.88 6.64
C LEU A 24 -7.43 18.72 6.53
N GLY A 25 -8.42 18.35 7.34
CA GLY A 25 -9.71 19.03 7.38
C GLY A 25 -9.69 20.30 8.24
N PRO A 26 -10.64 21.23 8.02
CA PRO A 26 -10.72 22.48 8.79
C PRO A 26 -11.05 22.28 10.28
N ALA A 27 -11.67 21.15 10.64
CA ALA A 27 -12.05 20.83 12.01
C ALA A 27 -11.14 19.77 12.67
N SER A 28 -10.61 18.85 11.89
CA SER A 28 -9.78 17.75 12.40
C SER A 28 -8.96 17.11 11.29
N ASN A 29 -7.79 16.62 11.66
CA ASN A 29 -6.96 15.79 10.80
C ASN A 29 -7.30 14.31 11.00
N SER A 30 -7.16 13.51 9.95
CA SER A 30 -7.53 12.09 10.01
C SER A 30 -6.61 11.21 9.18
N VAL A 31 -6.38 9.99 9.68
CA VAL A 31 -5.67 8.92 8.97
C VAL A 31 -6.71 8.14 8.18
N ILE A 32 -6.89 8.47 6.90
CA ILE A 32 -7.92 7.83 6.06
C ILE A 32 -7.41 7.31 4.73
N ASP A 33 -6.15 7.58 4.40
CA ASP A 33 -5.49 7.04 3.22
C ASP A 33 -4.49 5.96 3.62
N TYR A 34 -4.61 4.80 2.99
CA TYR A 34 -3.86 3.60 3.30
C TYR A 34 -3.37 2.94 2.02
N LEU A 35 -2.24 2.23 2.12
CA LEU A 35 -1.86 1.23 1.12
C LEU A 35 -2.01 -0.15 1.72
N LEU A 36 -2.85 -0.98 1.10
CA LEU A 36 -3.08 -2.35 1.52
C LEU A 36 -2.23 -3.28 0.66
N ILE A 37 -1.45 -4.13 1.31
CA ILE A 37 -0.60 -5.11 0.65
C ILE A 37 -0.82 -6.49 1.27
N SER A 38 -0.80 -7.56 0.47
CA SER A 38 -0.83 -8.92 0.99
C SER A 38 0.33 -9.14 1.96
N ALA A 39 0.08 -9.78 3.10
CA ALA A 39 1.08 -9.91 4.16
C ALA A 39 2.38 -10.60 3.70
N ASN A 40 2.27 -11.54 2.77
CA ASN A 40 3.43 -12.22 2.17
C ASN A 40 4.28 -11.30 1.26
N LEU A 41 3.72 -10.20 0.76
CA LEU A 41 4.41 -9.19 -0.04
C LEU A 41 4.88 -8.00 0.80
N ALA A 42 4.51 -7.92 2.08
CA ALA A 42 4.93 -6.82 2.96
C ALA A 42 6.46 -6.75 3.12
N VAL A 43 7.15 -7.89 2.99
CA VAL A 43 8.63 -7.98 2.99
C VAL A 43 9.29 -7.23 1.82
N ASN A 44 8.53 -6.95 0.76
CA ASN A 44 8.98 -6.19 -0.39
C ASN A 44 8.88 -4.68 -0.18
N VAL A 45 8.21 -4.19 0.87
CA VAL A 45 8.15 -2.77 1.20
C VAL A 45 9.52 -2.32 1.70
N LEU A 46 10.16 -1.42 0.95
CA LEU A 46 11.45 -0.82 1.31
C LEU A 46 11.26 0.44 2.17
N SER A 47 10.27 1.25 1.81
CA SER A 47 9.90 2.46 2.55
C SER A 47 8.42 2.76 2.36
N PHE A 48 7.87 3.47 3.34
CA PHE A 48 6.54 4.04 3.30
C PHE A 48 6.58 5.38 4.05
N GLN A 49 5.99 6.43 3.50
CA GLN A 49 5.90 7.73 4.14
C GLN A 49 4.68 8.53 3.64
N VAL A 50 4.21 9.45 4.48
CA VAL A 50 3.31 10.53 4.05
C VAL A 50 4.17 11.71 3.62
N GLU A 51 4.02 12.14 2.37
CA GLU A 51 4.72 13.31 1.85
C GLU A 51 4.02 14.58 2.30
N ASN A 52 4.77 15.51 2.87
CA ASN A 52 4.25 16.84 3.21
C ASN A 52 4.22 17.75 1.96
N GLN A 53 3.49 17.31 0.95
CA GLN A 53 3.28 18.03 -0.31
C GLN A 53 1.79 18.26 -0.51
N HIS A 54 1.39 19.52 -0.66
CA HIS A 54 -0.02 19.90 -0.73
C HIS A 54 -0.48 20.01 -2.19
N PHE A 55 -1.24 19.01 -2.63
CA PHE A 55 -1.94 19.02 -3.92
C PHE A 55 -3.47 19.08 -3.76
N SER A 56 -3.97 18.73 -2.56
CA SER A 56 -5.35 18.91 -2.12
C SER A 56 -5.39 19.02 -0.59
N ASP A 57 -6.58 18.88 -0.01
CA ASP A 57 -6.83 18.60 1.41
C ASP A 57 -6.31 17.23 1.88
N HIS A 58 -5.66 16.45 1.00
CA HIS A 58 -4.98 15.20 1.33
C HIS A 58 -3.48 15.28 1.01
N LEU A 59 -2.65 14.77 1.92
CA LEU A 59 -1.22 14.53 1.75
C LEU A 59 -1.00 13.19 1.02
N PRO A 60 -0.12 13.15 -0.01
CA PRO A 60 0.20 11.92 -0.71
C PRO A 60 0.85 10.86 0.19
N ILE A 61 0.51 9.60 -0.02
CA ILE A 61 1.26 8.46 0.51
C ILE A 61 2.22 7.94 -0.56
N VAL A 62 3.46 7.68 -0.17
CA VAL A 62 4.50 7.18 -1.08
C VAL A 62 5.09 5.90 -0.51
N THR A 63 5.17 4.87 -1.35
CA THR A 63 5.81 3.60 -1.02
C THR A 63 6.87 3.26 -2.04
N THR A 64 7.96 2.64 -1.59
CA THR A 64 8.94 2.02 -2.48
C THR A 64 8.89 0.51 -2.28
N LEU A 65 8.71 -0.22 -3.37
CA LEU A 65 8.68 -1.69 -3.35
C LEU A 65 9.92 -2.26 -4.04
N SER A 66 10.46 -3.34 -3.49
CA SER A 66 11.47 -4.16 -4.16
C SER A 66 10.78 -5.28 -4.95
N LEU A 67 10.95 -5.28 -6.27
CA LEU A 67 10.42 -6.35 -7.13
C LEU A 67 11.19 -7.68 -6.97
N PHE A 68 12.40 -7.64 -6.42
CA PHE A 68 13.34 -8.77 -6.44
C PHE A 68 13.60 -9.39 -5.06
N ARG A 69 13.09 -8.81 -3.97
CA ARG A 69 13.38 -9.29 -2.60
C ARG A 69 12.75 -10.64 -2.25
N TYR A 70 11.72 -11.10 -2.97
CA TYR A 70 11.11 -12.41 -2.75
C TYR A 70 10.54 -12.98 -4.06
N GLN A 71 11.28 -13.90 -4.68
CA GLN A 71 10.79 -14.78 -5.75
C GLN A 71 10.93 -16.27 -5.40
N LYS A 72 11.14 -16.61 -4.13
CA LYS A 72 11.01 -18.01 -3.67
C LYS A 72 9.53 -18.29 -3.36
N ASP A 73 8.87 -18.90 -4.33
CA ASP A 73 7.69 -19.76 -4.16
C ASP A 73 6.30 -19.13 -3.94
N TYR A 74 6.07 -17.85 -4.27
CA TYR A 74 4.70 -17.32 -4.25
C TYR A 74 3.97 -17.51 -5.59
N LYS A 75 3.10 -18.53 -5.67
CA LYS A 75 2.03 -18.60 -6.67
C LYS A 75 0.81 -17.86 -6.12
N HIS A 76 0.49 -16.70 -6.67
CA HIS A 76 -0.77 -16.03 -6.35
C HIS A 76 -1.93 -16.90 -6.86
N SER A 77 -2.95 -17.12 -6.03
CA SER A 77 -4.11 -17.94 -6.38
C SER A 77 -5.08 -17.26 -7.34
N VAL A 78 -4.85 -15.98 -7.66
CA VAL A 78 -5.59 -15.24 -8.66
C VAL A 78 -4.75 -15.19 -9.95
N PRO A 79 -5.24 -15.73 -11.08
CA PRO A 79 -4.57 -15.60 -12.36
C PRO A 79 -4.39 -14.11 -12.71
N LEU A 80 -3.16 -13.69 -12.93
CA LEU A 80 -2.87 -12.41 -13.57
C LEU A 80 -3.05 -12.60 -15.07
N GLU A 81 -4.18 -12.13 -15.61
CA GLU A 81 -4.35 -12.01 -17.07
C GLU A 81 -3.52 -10.84 -17.57
N THR A 82 -2.33 -11.11 -18.08
CA THR A 82 -1.56 -10.12 -18.82
C THR A 82 -2.09 -10.07 -20.25
N SER A 83 -2.90 -9.06 -20.58
CA SER A 83 -3.18 -8.75 -21.97
C SER A 83 -1.92 -8.11 -22.57
N SER A 84 -1.17 -8.90 -23.33
CA SER A 84 -0.13 -8.36 -24.20
C SER A 84 -0.82 -7.51 -25.26
N ALA A 85 -0.70 -6.18 -25.15
CA ALA A 85 -1.08 -5.28 -26.21
C ALA A 85 -0.19 -5.56 -27.44
N THR A 86 -0.75 -6.28 -28.40
CA THR A 86 -0.16 -6.41 -29.74
C THR A 86 -0.09 -5.00 -30.34
N LYS A 87 1.13 -4.46 -30.47
CA LYS A 87 1.36 -3.28 -31.32
C LYS A 87 1.01 -3.69 -32.75
N ILE A 88 0.04 -2.99 -33.33
CA ILE A 88 -0.30 -3.01 -34.75
C ILE A 88 0.85 -2.36 -35.53
#